data_AF-A0A7R7DR05-F1
#
_entry.id   AF-A0A7R7DR05-F1
#
_cell.length_a   1.000
_cell.length_b   1.000
_cell.length_c   1.000
_cell.angle_alpha   90.00
_cell.angle_beta   90.00
_cell.angle_gamma   90.00
#
_symmetry.space_group_name_H-M   'P 1'
#
loop_
_entity.id
_entity.type
_entity.pdbx_description
1 polymer ?
#
loop_
_entity_poly.entity_id
_entity_poly.type
_entity_poly.pdbx_seq_one_letter_code
_entity_poly.pdbx_strand_id
1 'polypeptide(L)'
;MQGLTSVRPRAEIALDPLPAPKRLAPFAHAIGATVLRDEDEVSTGRLVLLHDPQGHPAWHGTLRLVSYLTAEIEPELAADPLLPAVGWSWLIDALEAHGADYTAVGGTVTQTTSTRFGELAGPPATADLEIRASWTPLSTELGAHLEAWCALLSSTAGLPPPGVSDLGR
;
A
#
# COMPACT_ATOMS: atom_id res chain seq x y z
N MET A 1 -5.09 -15.82 -14.32
CA MET A 1 -5.01 -14.57 -13.52
C MET A 1 -6.36 -13.86 -13.59
N GLN A 2 -7.40 -14.45 -12.99
CA GLN A 2 -8.69 -13.77 -12.86
C GLN A 2 -8.65 -12.89 -11.60
N GLY A 3 -9.39 -11.78 -11.55
CA GLY A 3 -9.65 -11.06 -10.29
C GLY A 3 -9.09 -9.64 -10.13
N LEU A 4 -7.90 -9.28 -10.66
CA LEU A 4 -7.36 -7.92 -10.42
C LEU A 4 -8.24 -6.82 -11.04
N THR A 5 -8.91 -7.10 -12.16
CA THR A 5 -9.75 -6.11 -12.86
C THR A 5 -11.20 -6.07 -12.35
N SER A 6 -11.59 -7.00 -11.47
CA SER A 6 -12.94 -7.06 -10.91
C SER A 6 -13.08 -6.37 -9.55
N VAL A 7 -11.97 -6.08 -8.87
CA VAL A 7 -11.99 -5.35 -7.60
C VAL A 7 -12.65 -3.99 -7.78
N ARG A 8 -13.52 -3.65 -6.83
CA ARG A 8 -14.19 -2.35 -6.74
C ARG A 8 -13.75 -1.73 -5.41
N PRO A 9 -12.73 -0.86 -5.44
CA PRO A 9 -12.29 -0.20 -4.21
C PRO A 9 -13.36 0.80 -3.74
N ARG A 10 -13.19 1.32 -2.53
CA ARG A 10 -14.00 2.45 -2.04
C ARG A 10 -13.82 3.69 -2.94
N ALA A 11 -14.77 4.61 -2.90
CA ALA A 11 -14.85 5.74 -3.83
C ALA A 11 -13.64 6.69 -3.77
N GLU A 12 -12.96 6.74 -2.63
CA GLU A 12 -11.77 7.55 -2.36
C GLU A 12 -10.52 6.99 -3.05
N ILE A 13 -10.54 5.74 -3.52
CA ILE A 13 -9.38 5.10 -4.14
C ILE A 13 -9.62 4.98 -5.65
N ALA A 14 -8.81 5.68 -6.43
CA ALA A 14 -8.69 5.48 -7.86
C ALA A 14 -7.63 4.41 -8.14
N LEU A 15 -7.95 3.43 -8.99
CA LEU A 15 -7.01 2.40 -9.46
C LEU A 15 -6.77 2.57 -10.95
N ASP A 16 -5.49 2.61 -11.33
CA ASP A 16 -5.09 2.82 -12.72
C ASP A 16 -4.03 1.80 -13.16
N PRO A 17 -4.09 1.28 -14.40
CA PRO A 17 -3.03 0.43 -14.93
C PRO A 17 -1.70 1.20 -15.03
N LEU A 18 -0.61 0.57 -14.59
CA LEU A 18 0.75 1.11 -14.73
C LEU A 18 1.61 0.29 -15.70
N PRO A 19 2.63 0.90 -16.32
CA PRO A 19 3.62 0.15 -17.09
C PRO A 19 4.31 -0.89 -16.20
N ALA A 20 4.18 -2.16 -16.58
CA ALA A 20 4.81 -3.25 -15.84
C ALA A 20 6.35 -3.20 -15.98
N PRO A 21 7.10 -3.55 -14.92
CA PRO A 21 8.56 -3.60 -14.99
C PRO A 21 9.03 -4.71 -15.93
N LYS A 22 9.93 -4.38 -16.86
CA LYS A 22 10.32 -5.28 -17.96
C LYS A 22 11.45 -6.27 -17.62
N ARG A 23 12.11 -6.15 -16.47
CA ARG A 23 13.35 -6.88 -16.15
C ARG A 23 13.29 -7.73 -14.88
N LEU A 24 12.16 -7.73 -14.19
CA LEU A 24 12.02 -8.42 -12.89
C LEU A 24 11.47 -9.85 -13.03
N ALA A 25 10.70 -10.13 -14.09
CA ALA A 25 10.06 -11.42 -14.32
C ALA A 25 9.71 -11.60 -15.80
N PRO A 26 9.52 -12.84 -16.29
CA PRO A 26 8.98 -13.11 -17.63
C PRO A 26 7.60 -12.49 -17.87
N PHE A 27 6.76 -12.48 -16.82
CA PHE A 27 5.44 -11.85 -16.86
C PHE A 27 5.29 -10.90 -15.67
N ALA A 28 4.76 -9.71 -15.93
CA ALA A 28 4.51 -8.72 -14.91
C ALA A 28 3.24 -7.93 -15.22
N HIS A 29 2.55 -7.50 -14.16
CA HIS A 29 1.41 -6.59 -14.22
C HIS A 29 1.55 -5.57 -13.08
N ALA A 30 1.15 -4.32 -13.31
CA ALA A 30 1.27 -3.27 -12.31
C ALA A 30 -0.01 -2.43 -12.26
N ILE A 31 -0.43 -2.11 -11.05
CA ILE A 31 -1.56 -1.23 -10.75
C ILE A 31 -1.04 -0.10 -9.87
N GLY A 32 -1.42 1.13 -10.21
CA GLY A 32 -1.27 2.32 -9.40
C GLY A 32 -2.55 2.59 -8.62
N ALA A 33 -2.41 3.23 -7.47
CA ALA A 33 -3.53 3.74 -6.70
C ALA A 33 -3.25 5.15 -6.22
N THR A 34 -4.29 5.96 -6.22
CA THR A 34 -4.32 7.28 -5.59
C THR A 34 -5.51 7.33 -4.64
N VAL A 35 -5.26 7.77 -3.41
CA VAL A 35 -6.29 7.97 -2.38
C VAL A 35 -6.56 9.46 -2.26
N LEU A 36 -7.82 9.85 -2.46
CA LEU A 36 -8.28 11.23 -2.39
C LEU A 36 -9.11 11.45 -1.12
N ARG A 37 -8.84 12.55 -0.41
CA ARG A 37 -9.65 13.05 0.70
C ARG A 37 -9.89 14.53 0.47
N ASP A 38 -11.15 14.93 0.35
CA ASP A 38 -11.55 16.31 0.02
C ASP A 38 -10.83 16.88 -1.22
N GLU A 39 -10.69 16.04 -2.25
CA GLU A 39 -9.96 16.31 -3.51
C GLU A 39 -8.43 16.36 -3.40
N ASP A 40 -7.87 16.31 -2.19
CA ASP A 40 -6.42 16.23 -1.97
C ASP A 40 -5.91 14.79 -2.04
N GLU A 41 -4.77 14.61 -2.72
CA GLU A 41 -4.04 13.34 -2.76
C GLU A 41 -3.30 13.13 -1.45
N VAL A 42 -3.77 12.17 -0.65
CA VAL A 42 -3.24 11.91 0.70
C VAL A 42 -2.42 10.63 0.78
N SER A 43 -2.58 9.72 -0.18
CA SER A 43 -1.74 8.55 -0.32
C SER A 43 -1.67 8.08 -1.76
N THR A 44 -0.52 7.53 -2.14
CA THR A 44 -0.33 6.84 -3.41
C THR A 44 0.30 5.48 -3.20
N GLY A 45 0.05 4.59 -4.15
CA GLY A 45 0.62 3.27 -4.12
C GLY A 45 0.84 2.67 -5.50
N ARG A 46 1.71 1.68 -5.54
CA ARG A 46 1.90 0.77 -6.66
C ARG A 46 1.96 -0.67 -6.16
N LEU A 47 1.14 -1.53 -6.76
CA LEU A 47 1.19 -2.97 -6.59
C LEU A 47 1.66 -3.61 -7.90
N VAL A 48 2.74 -4.40 -7.82
CA VAL A 48 3.29 -5.13 -8.95
C VAL A 48 3.15 -6.63 -8.71
N LEU A 49 2.46 -7.30 -9.63
CA LEU A 49 2.48 -8.75 -9.74
C LEU A 49 3.63 -9.18 -10.65
N LEU A 50 4.48 -10.05 -10.15
CA LEU A 50 5.52 -10.75 -10.91
C LEU A 50 5.15 -12.23 -11.00
N HIS A 51 5.39 -12.83 -12.16
CA HIS A 51 5.14 -14.24 -12.39
C HIS A 51 6.28 -14.85 -13.22
N ASP A 52 6.86 -15.92 -12.67
CA ASP A 52 7.80 -16.81 -13.35
C ASP A 52 7.23 -18.25 -13.27
N PRO A 53 6.79 -18.84 -14.40
CA PRO A 53 6.25 -20.19 -14.42
C PRO A 53 7.24 -21.26 -13.95
N GLN A 54 8.55 -20.99 -14.02
CA GLN A 54 9.60 -21.90 -13.56
C GLN A 54 9.87 -21.76 -12.05
N GLY A 55 9.25 -20.77 -11.41
CA GLY A 55 9.51 -20.42 -10.01
C GLY A 55 10.79 -19.60 -9.85
N HIS A 56 10.83 -18.82 -8.76
CA HIS A 56 12.01 -18.03 -8.41
C HIS A 56 12.42 -18.31 -6.96
N PRO A 57 13.67 -18.71 -6.68
CA PRO A 57 14.09 -19.08 -5.32
C PRO A 57 13.82 -18.01 -4.26
N ALA A 58 14.10 -16.74 -4.58
CA ALA A 58 13.86 -15.63 -3.65
C ALA A 58 12.38 -15.32 -3.41
N TRP A 59 11.47 -15.84 -4.24
CA TRP A 59 10.03 -15.67 -4.06
C TRP A 59 9.42 -16.85 -3.32
N HIS A 60 10.13 -17.97 -3.19
CA HIS A 60 9.57 -19.20 -2.63
C HIS A 60 8.27 -19.63 -3.33
N GLY A 61 8.18 -19.42 -4.65
CA GLY A 61 6.98 -19.68 -5.45
C GLY A 61 7.12 -19.20 -6.89
N THR A 62 6.02 -19.26 -7.64
CA THR A 62 5.92 -18.77 -9.03
C THR A 62 5.43 -17.33 -9.13
N LEU A 63 4.80 -16.81 -8.08
CA LEU A 63 4.24 -15.46 -8.00
C LEU A 63 4.98 -14.62 -6.95
N ARG A 64 5.02 -13.31 -7.16
CA ARG A 64 5.43 -12.34 -6.15
C ARG A 64 4.63 -11.06 -6.30
N LEU A 65 4.04 -10.58 -5.21
CA LEU A 65 3.50 -9.24 -5.13
C LEU A 65 4.55 -8.32 -4.49
N VAL A 66 4.73 -7.15 -5.09
CA VAL A 66 5.62 -6.10 -4.59
C VAL A 66 4.81 -4.82 -4.49
N SER A 67 4.73 -4.29 -3.28
CA SER A 67 4.02 -3.06 -2.94
C SER A 67 5.01 -1.96 -2.59
N TYR A 68 4.70 -0.76 -3.07
CA TYR A 68 5.26 0.49 -2.59
C TYR A 68 4.08 1.43 -2.34
N LEU A 69 4.02 2.07 -1.20
CA LEU A 69 3.04 3.13 -0.94
C LEU A 69 3.66 4.24 -0.09
N THR A 70 3.10 5.43 -0.26
CA THR A 70 3.43 6.63 0.51
C THR A 70 2.15 7.31 0.96
N ALA A 71 2.17 7.90 2.15
CA ALA A 71 1.09 8.76 2.63
C ALA A 71 1.64 9.93 3.43
N GLU A 72 1.00 11.08 3.28
CA GLU A 72 1.20 12.20 4.19
C GLU A 72 0.49 11.88 5.51
N ILE A 73 1.18 12.08 6.62
CA ILE A 73 0.65 11.82 7.97
C ILE A 73 0.78 13.07 8.84
N GLU A 74 -0.09 13.15 9.85
CA GLU A 74 -0.03 14.22 10.84
C GLU A 74 1.28 14.14 11.65
N PRO A 75 1.95 15.27 11.94
CA PRO A 75 3.19 15.29 12.72
C PRO A 75 3.09 14.65 14.09
N GLU A 76 1.92 14.72 14.73
CA GLU A 76 1.63 14.11 16.02
C GLU A 76 1.67 12.58 15.93
N LEU A 77 1.10 12.00 14.87
CA LEU A 77 1.22 10.58 14.57
C LEU A 77 2.68 10.21 14.25
N ALA A 78 3.38 11.10 13.54
CA ALA A 78 4.78 10.91 13.20
C ALA A 78 5.73 10.95 14.41
N ALA A 79 5.29 11.47 15.55
CA ALA A 79 6.07 11.46 16.78
C ALA A 79 5.97 10.12 17.55
N ASP A 80 5.03 9.24 17.17
CA ASP A 80 4.86 7.94 17.83
C ASP A 80 5.96 6.95 17.40
N PRO A 81 6.83 6.49 18.33
CA PRO A 81 7.87 5.51 18.02
C PRO A 81 7.35 4.14 17.58
N LEU A 82 6.06 3.83 17.84
CA LEU A 82 5.43 2.58 17.44
C LEU A 82 4.84 2.64 16.03
N LEU A 83 4.75 3.82 15.40
CA LEU A 83 4.12 3.97 14.09
C LEU A 83 4.67 2.99 13.04
N PRO A 84 5.98 2.72 12.93
CA PRO A 84 6.47 1.74 11.96
C PRO A 84 5.94 0.32 12.20
N ALA A 85 5.81 -0.10 13.46
CA ALA A 85 5.29 -1.42 13.81
C ALA A 85 3.76 -1.51 13.56
N VAL A 86 3.03 -0.44 13.86
CA VAL A 86 1.59 -0.32 13.59
C VAL A 86 1.33 -0.30 12.08
N GLY A 87 2.11 0.48 11.32
CA GLY A 87 2.03 0.51 9.87
C GLY A 87 2.29 -0.86 9.22
N TRP A 88 3.18 -1.64 9.81
CA TRP A 88 3.40 -3.02 9.39
C TRP A 88 2.19 -3.92 9.71
N SER A 89 1.57 -3.76 10.89
CA SER A 89 0.39 -4.56 11.26
C SER A 89 -0.78 -4.31 10.32
N TRP A 90 -0.99 -3.07 9.84
CA TRP A 90 -2.04 -2.78 8.86
C TRP A 90 -1.97 -3.65 7.60
N LEU A 91 -0.77 -3.98 7.11
CA LEU A 91 -0.61 -4.89 5.98
C LEU A 91 -1.04 -6.31 6.34
N ILE A 92 -0.59 -6.80 7.50
CA ILE A 92 -0.88 -8.16 7.96
C ILE A 92 -2.37 -8.32 8.22
N ASP A 93 -2.96 -7.41 8.99
CA ASP A 93 -4.38 -7.38 9.34
C ASP A 93 -5.24 -7.30 8.06
N ALA A 94 -4.84 -6.49 7.08
CA ALA A 94 -5.57 -6.37 5.82
C ALA A 94 -5.53 -7.67 4.99
N LEU A 95 -4.38 -8.34 4.92
CA LEU A 95 -4.25 -9.63 4.23
C LEU A 95 -5.11 -10.71 4.90
N GLU A 96 -5.09 -10.77 6.23
CA GLU A 96 -5.89 -11.72 7.01
C GLU A 96 -7.40 -11.45 6.88
N ALA A 97 -7.82 -10.19 7.00
CA ALA A 97 -9.23 -9.79 6.93
C ALA A 97 -9.90 -10.11 5.59
N HIS A 98 -9.12 -10.15 4.49
CA HIS A 98 -9.61 -10.47 3.16
C HIS A 98 -9.35 -11.94 2.76
N GLY A 99 -8.80 -12.76 3.66
CA GLY A 99 -8.48 -14.17 3.37
C GLY A 99 -7.43 -14.34 2.27
N ALA A 100 -6.49 -13.39 2.19
CA ALA A 100 -5.50 -13.33 1.13
C ALA A 100 -4.28 -14.19 1.47
N ASP A 101 -4.39 -15.52 1.37
CA ASP A 101 -3.34 -16.46 1.77
C ASP A 101 -1.96 -16.16 1.17
N TYR A 102 -0.94 -16.04 2.02
CA TYR A 102 0.41 -15.64 1.62
C TYR A 102 1.53 -16.38 2.38
N THR A 103 2.73 -16.30 1.83
CA THR A 103 3.98 -16.66 2.48
C THR A 103 5.09 -15.66 2.16
N ALA A 104 6.26 -15.82 2.79
CA ALA A 104 7.47 -15.04 2.52
C ALA A 104 7.23 -13.51 2.52
N VAL A 105 6.37 -13.03 3.43
CA VAL A 105 6.10 -11.60 3.62
C VAL A 105 7.33 -10.93 4.22
N GLY A 106 7.65 -9.73 3.74
CA GLY A 106 8.73 -8.93 4.27
C GLY A 106 8.75 -7.54 3.65
N GLY A 107 9.41 -6.60 4.31
CA GLY A 107 9.37 -5.21 3.92
C GLY A 107 9.98 -4.27 4.93
N THR A 108 9.75 -2.99 4.70
CA THR A 108 10.17 -1.88 5.55
C THR A 108 9.04 -0.87 5.67
N VAL A 109 8.91 -0.28 6.86
CA VAL A 109 8.10 0.92 7.08
C VAL A 109 9.07 2.03 7.46
N THR A 110 9.07 3.11 6.68
CA THR A 110 9.96 4.25 6.86
C THR A 110 9.12 5.48 7.18
N GLN A 111 9.44 6.12 8.29
CA GLN A 111 8.84 7.39 8.69
C GLN A 111 9.86 8.50 8.45
N THR A 112 9.45 9.55 7.76
CA THR A 112 10.28 10.74 7.51
C THR A 112 9.60 11.95 8.11
N THR A 113 10.34 12.74 8.91
CA THR A 113 9.84 13.99 9.47
C THR A 113 10.77 15.13 9.04
N SER A 114 10.21 16.22 8.52
CA SER A 114 10.97 17.38 8.07
C SER A 114 10.58 18.61 8.86
N THR A 115 11.50 19.10 9.71
CA THR A 115 11.36 20.38 10.41
C THR A 115 12.23 21.41 9.72
N ARG A 116 11.65 22.57 9.37
CA ARG A 116 12.34 23.64 8.65
C ARG A 116 12.74 24.76 9.61
N PHE A 117 13.93 25.34 9.42
CA PHE A 117 14.50 26.38 10.28
C PHE A 117 15.04 27.56 9.46
N GLY A 118 15.23 28.73 10.09
CA GLY A 118 15.89 29.90 9.48
C GLY A 118 15.09 30.50 8.33
N GLU A 119 15.74 30.80 7.20
CA GLU A 119 15.11 31.37 6.00
C GLU A 119 14.11 30.42 5.32
N LEU A 120 14.13 29.13 5.68
CA LEU A 120 13.16 28.12 5.26
C LEU A 120 12.02 27.95 6.28
N ALA A 121 11.97 28.79 7.33
CA ALA A 121 10.83 28.83 8.25
C ALA A 121 9.57 29.12 7.43
N GLY A 122 8.70 28.12 7.37
CA GLY A 122 7.51 28.09 6.53
C GLY A 122 6.42 27.25 7.20
N PRO A 123 5.52 26.62 6.44
CA PRO A 123 4.43 25.82 7.01
C PRO A 123 4.93 24.73 7.99
N PRO A 124 4.02 24.18 8.84
CA PRO A 124 4.37 23.22 9.88
C PRO A 124 5.17 22.02 9.35
N ALA A 125 5.87 21.33 10.25
CA ALA A 125 6.66 20.16 9.92
C ALA A 125 5.82 19.18 9.09
N THR A 126 6.40 18.65 8.02
CA THR A 126 5.74 17.62 7.20
C THR A 126 6.21 16.25 7.66
N ALA A 127 5.33 15.26 7.56
CA ALA A 127 5.68 13.89 7.85
C ALA A 127 5.09 12.94 6.81
N ASP A 128 5.90 11.95 6.44
CA ASP A 128 5.57 10.97 5.42
C ASP A 128 5.79 9.57 5.98
N LEU A 129 4.85 8.67 5.66
CA LEU A 129 4.98 7.24 5.89
C LEU A 129 5.16 6.53 4.55
N GLU A 130 6.24 5.76 4.42
CA GLU A 130 6.51 4.91 3.26
C GLU A 130 6.44 3.44 3.71
N ILE A 131 5.66 2.62 3.01
CA ILE A 131 5.64 1.17 3.20
C ILE A 131 6.09 0.48 1.92
N ARG A 132 7.20 -0.26 2.03
CA ARG A 132 7.67 -1.17 0.98
C ARG A 132 7.46 -2.58 1.47
N ALA A 133 6.69 -3.36 0.73
CA ALA A 133 6.40 -4.73 1.14
C ALA A 133 6.44 -5.66 -0.07
N SER A 134 6.67 -6.94 0.20
CA SER A 134 6.47 -7.98 -0.80
C SER A 134 6.14 -9.29 -0.14
N TRP A 135 5.29 -10.08 -0.81
CA TRP A 135 4.83 -11.37 -0.32
C TRP A 135 4.52 -12.28 -1.51
N THR A 136 4.40 -13.57 -1.22
CA THR A 136 4.14 -14.61 -2.21
C THR A 136 2.73 -15.13 -2.00
N PRO A 137 1.80 -14.87 -2.94
CA PRO A 137 0.46 -15.46 -2.91
C PRO A 137 0.53 -16.99 -2.91
N LEU A 138 -0.31 -17.62 -2.08
CA LEU A 138 -0.46 -19.08 -2.08
C LEU A 138 -1.56 -19.57 -3.04
N SER A 139 -2.38 -18.66 -3.56
CA SER A 139 -3.42 -18.94 -4.54
C SER A 139 -3.33 -17.99 -5.74
N THR A 140 -4.05 -18.33 -6.82
CA THR A 140 -4.20 -17.45 -7.98
C THR A 140 -5.39 -16.49 -7.88
N GLU A 141 -6.12 -16.52 -6.76
CA GLU A 141 -7.23 -15.61 -6.46
C GLU A 141 -6.69 -14.27 -5.98
N LEU A 142 -6.13 -13.52 -6.93
CA LEU A 142 -5.40 -12.28 -6.65
C LEU A 142 -6.31 -11.10 -6.29
N GLY A 143 -7.63 -11.25 -6.42
CA GLY A 143 -8.61 -10.24 -6.01
C GLY A 143 -8.49 -9.91 -4.52
N ALA A 144 -8.44 -10.95 -3.66
CA ALA A 144 -8.30 -10.78 -2.21
C ALA A 144 -7.03 -10.00 -1.81
N HIS A 145 -5.92 -10.24 -2.52
CA HIS A 145 -4.68 -9.49 -2.28
C HIS A 145 -4.79 -8.02 -2.72
N LEU A 146 -5.50 -7.73 -3.80
CA LEU A 146 -5.72 -6.35 -4.26
C LEU A 146 -6.68 -5.61 -3.33
N GLU A 147 -7.72 -6.28 -2.82
CA GLU A 147 -8.64 -5.73 -1.81
C GLU A 147 -7.90 -5.43 -0.49
N ALA A 148 -7.10 -6.38 0.00
CA ALA A 148 -6.23 -6.16 1.16
C ALA A 148 -5.28 -4.97 0.96
N TRP A 149 -4.70 -4.84 -0.23
CA TRP A 149 -3.83 -3.71 -0.55
C TRP A 149 -4.60 -2.37 -0.57
N CYS A 150 -5.85 -2.34 -1.03
CA CYS A 150 -6.72 -1.16 -0.94
C CYS A 150 -7.09 -0.81 0.50
N ALA A 151 -7.26 -1.80 1.38
CA ALA A 151 -7.49 -1.59 2.80
C ALA A 151 -6.24 -1.03 3.52
N LEU A 152 -5.05 -1.49 3.13
CA LEU A 152 -3.78 -0.90 3.58
C LEU A 152 -3.67 0.57 3.17
N LEU A 153 -3.95 0.89 1.90
CA LEU A 153 -3.98 2.28 1.41
C LEU A 153 -4.95 3.14 2.22
N SER A 154 -6.15 2.63 2.51
CA SER A 154 -7.15 3.32 3.34
C SER A 154 -6.63 3.61 4.75
N SER A 155 -6.00 2.61 5.39
CA SER A 155 -5.46 2.73 6.74
C SER A 155 -4.30 3.73 6.79
N THR A 156 -3.41 3.68 5.80
CA THR A 156 -2.26 4.58 5.69
C THR A 156 -2.69 6.02 5.41
N ALA A 157 -3.75 6.22 4.64
CA ALA A 157 -4.36 7.53 4.37
C ALA A 157 -5.21 8.07 5.53
N GLY A 158 -5.39 7.31 6.61
CA GLY A 158 -6.25 7.68 7.74
C GLY A 158 -7.73 7.78 7.39
N LEU A 159 -8.21 7.06 6.37
CA LEU A 159 -9.62 7.07 6.00
C LEU A 159 -10.46 6.36 7.07
N PRO A 160 -11.65 6.88 7.42
CA PRO A 160 -12.56 6.19 8.32
C PRO A 160 -13.05 4.87 7.71
N PRO A 161 -13.55 3.93 8.52
CA PRO A 161 -14.17 2.70 8.02
C PRO A 161 -15.26 2.97 6.97
N PRO A 162 -15.42 2.12 5.96
CA PRO A 162 -16.45 2.31 4.92
C PRO A 162 -17.85 2.50 5.51
N GLY A 163 -18.59 3.50 5.03
CA GLY A 163 -19.95 3.82 5.50
C GLY A 163 -20.00 4.74 6.72
N VAL A 164 -18.86 5.14 7.28
CA VAL A 164 -18.75 6.23 8.25
C VAL A 164 -18.23 7.47 7.51
N SER A 165 -19.13 8.39 7.15
CA SER A 165 -18.73 9.74 6.78
C SER A 165 -18.33 10.46 8.06
N ASP A 166 -17.16 11.10 8.06
CA ASP A 166 -16.74 11.91 9.20
C ASP A 166 -17.75 13.05 9.36
N LEU A 167 -18.54 13.01 10.44
CA LEU A 167 -19.50 14.05 10.78
C LEU A 167 -18.72 15.19 11.45
N GLY A 168 -17.90 15.88 10.67
CA GLY A 168 -17.36 17.18 11.06
C GLY A 168 -15.97 17.48 10.52
N ARG A 169 -15.90 18.40 9.55
CA ARG A 169 -15.50 19.78 9.85
C ARG A 169 -16.00 20.75 8.79
#